data_AF-A0AAW8NER2-F1
#
_entry.id   AF-A0AAW8NER2-F1
#
_cell.length_a   1.000
_cell.length_b   1.000
_cell.length_c   1.000
_cell.angle_alpha   90.00
_cell.angle_beta   90.00
_cell.angle_gamma   90.00
#
_symmetry.space_group_name_H-M   'P 1'
#
loop_
_entity.id
_entity.type
_entity.pdbx_description
1 polymer ?
#
loop_
_entity_poly.entity_id
_entity_poly.type
_entity_poly.pdbx_seq_one_letter_code
_entity_poly.pdbx_strand_id
1 'polypeptide(L)'
;MALSDKMRYLATQDPVALEKVLNRQKVHAGKTKAFAIVEAAENFRSTGITKPGHLRPDDDDHRKLYTGVTGLGPVTWEYLTMLLSHDGVKADSWITQFVGRAIGRRVSSAGAGRLVKEAAQKLGVDEKTLDHAIWSYASTTGLKNMPP
;
A
#
# COMPACT_ATOMS: atom_id res chain seq x y z
N MET A 1 -8.94 16.82 -20.01
CA MET A 1 -8.32 15.52 -20.36
C MET A 1 -8.55 14.58 -19.18
N ALA A 2 -9.36 13.54 -19.34
CA ALA A 2 -9.89 12.78 -18.21
C ALA A 2 -8.76 12.06 -17.44
N LEU A 3 -8.73 12.28 -16.12
CA LEU A 3 -7.83 11.67 -15.12
C LEU A 3 -8.02 10.14 -14.95
N SER A 4 -8.64 9.47 -15.92
CA SER A 4 -9.23 8.13 -15.77
C SER A 4 -8.29 6.97 -16.09
N ASP A 5 -7.15 7.21 -16.74
CA ASP A 5 -6.17 6.18 -17.10
C ASP A 5 -4.81 6.44 -16.45
N LYS A 6 -4.77 6.29 -15.11
CA LYS A 6 -3.59 6.53 -14.30
C LYS A 6 -2.43 5.59 -14.66
N MET A 7 -2.73 4.34 -15.02
CA MET A 7 -1.69 3.37 -15.39
C MET A 7 -1.05 3.69 -16.74
N ARG A 8 -1.82 4.13 -17.74
CA ARG A 8 -1.23 4.60 -19.00
C ARG A 8 -0.28 5.77 -18.78
N TYR A 9 -0.68 6.75 -17.97
CA TYR A 9 0.19 7.88 -17.65
C TYR A 9 1.50 7.42 -16.98
N LEU A 10 1.41 6.54 -15.97
CA LEU A 10 2.58 6.01 -15.27
C LEU A 10 3.49 5.16 -16.18
N ALA A 11 2.91 4.32 -17.04
CA ALA A 11 3.65 3.48 -17.97
C ALA A 11 4.43 4.28 -19.03
N THR A 12 3.95 5.47 -19.39
CA THR A 12 4.64 6.35 -20.35
C THR A 12 5.68 7.29 -19.73
N GLN A 13 5.90 7.23 -18.41
CA GLN A 13 6.91 8.09 -17.78
C GLN A 13 8.32 7.63 -18.13
N ASP A 14 9.23 8.58 -18.35
CA ASP A 14 10.66 8.29 -18.39
C ASP A 14 11.14 7.91 -16.98
N PRO A 15 11.58 6.66 -16.74
CA PRO A 15 12.01 6.23 -15.42
C PRO A 15 13.25 6.97 -14.91
N VAL A 16 14.11 7.50 -15.79
CA VAL A 16 15.29 8.28 -15.41
C VAL A 16 14.88 9.67 -14.90
N ALA A 17 13.95 10.33 -15.59
CA ALA A 17 13.38 11.59 -15.12
C ALA A 17 12.61 11.40 -13.80
N LEU A 18 11.79 10.35 -13.71
CA LEU A 18 11.03 10.02 -12.51
C LEU A 18 11.94 9.69 -11.32
N GLU A 19 13.09 9.05 -11.56
CA GLU A 19 14.09 8.77 -10.52
C GLU A 19 14.61 10.06 -9.87
N LYS A 20 14.80 11.14 -10.65
CA LYS A 20 15.23 12.45 -10.11
C LYS A 20 14.16 13.04 -9.19
N VAL A 21 12.89 12.92 -9.54
CA VAL A 21 11.75 13.38 -8.72
C VAL A 21 11.64 12.57 -7.43
N LEU A 22 11.81 11.25 -7.52
CA LEU A 22 11.74 10.34 -6.37
C LEU A 22 13.04 10.27 -5.56
N ASN A 23 13.99 11.20 -5.79
CA ASN A 23 15.28 11.28 -5.12
C ASN A 23 16.05 9.93 -5.10
N ARG A 24 16.02 9.22 -6.24
CA ARG A 24 16.75 7.96 -6.48
C ARG A 24 16.52 6.87 -5.45
N GLN A 25 15.33 6.85 -4.85
CA GLN A 25 14.97 5.79 -3.92
C GLN A 25 15.06 4.41 -4.59
N LYS A 26 15.70 3.46 -3.91
CA LYS A 26 15.87 2.08 -4.37
C LYS A 26 14.78 1.16 -3.79
N VAL A 27 14.46 0.11 -4.53
CA VAL A 27 13.81 -1.09 -3.96
C VAL A 27 14.88 -1.99 -3.34
N HIS A 28 14.47 -2.96 -2.52
CA HIS A 28 15.39 -3.83 -1.78
C HIS A 28 16.37 -4.63 -2.68
N ALA A 29 16.04 -4.78 -3.97
CA ALA A 29 16.82 -5.50 -4.98
C ALA A 29 17.70 -4.61 -5.89
N GLY A 30 18.04 -3.38 -5.47
CA GLY A 30 19.00 -2.52 -6.19
C GLY A 30 18.44 -1.73 -7.38
N LYS A 31 17.30 -2.15 -7.96
CA LYS A 31 16.51 -1.36 -8.93
C LYS A 31 15.98 -0.09 -8.27
N THR A 32 15.76 1.00 -9.01
CA THR A 32 15.14 2.20 -8.43
C THR A 32 13.62 2.05 -8.42
N LYS A 33 12.95 2.70 -7.47
CA LYS A 33 11.49 2.70 -7.38
C LYS A 33 10.86 3.23 -8.66
N ALA A 34 11.48 4.22 -9.31
CA ALA A 34 11.00 4.78 -10.57
C ALA A 34 10.88 3.69 -11.66
N PHE A 35 11.93 2.90 -11.86
CA PHE A 35 11.90 1.80 -12.83
C PHE A 35 10.90 0.71 -12.44
N ALA A 36 10.79 0.37 -11.15
CA ALA A 36 9.81 -0.61 -10.69
C ALA A 36 8.35 -0.13 -10.93
N ILE A 37 8.08 1.16 -10.72
CA ILE A 37 6.76 1.78 -10.94
C ILE A 37 6.37 1.73 -12.43
N VAL A 38 7.28 2.16 -13.31
CA VAL A 38 7.00 2.19 -14.76
C VAL A 38 6.78 0.78 -15.31
N GLU A 39 7.61 -0.19 -14.90
CA GLU A 39 7.46 -1.59 -15.33
C GLU A 39 6.17 -2.23 -14.83
N ALA A 40 5.83 -2.06 -13.55
CA ALA A 40 4.56 -2.55 -13.01
C ALA A 40 3.35 -1.93 -13.72
N ALA A 41 3.42 -0.62 -14.02
CA ALA A 41 2.37 0.07 -14.75
C ALA A 41 2.21 -0.48 -16.17
N GLU A 42 3.31 -0.81 -16.86
CA GLU A 42 3.26 -1.40 -18.20
C GLU A 42 2.70 -2.85 -18.18
N ASN A 43 3.08 -3.67 -17.20
CA ASN A 43 2.53 -5.01 -17.01
C ASN A 43 1.00 -4.97 -16.81
N PHE A 44 0.51 -4.06 -15.98
CA PHE A 44 -0.92 -3.85 -15.79
C PHE A 44 -1.61 -3.31 -17.05
N ARG A 45 -1.01 -2.32 -17.71
CA ARG A 45 -1.58 -1.71 -18.91
C ARG A 45 -1.70 -2.70 -20.06
N SER A 46 -0.70 -3.54 -20.28
CA SER A 46 -0.68 -4.54 -21.36
C SER A 46 -1.77 -5.61 -21.23
N THR A 47 -2.33 -5.77 -20.02
CA THR A 47 -3.44 -6.70 -19.72
C THR A 47 -4.78 -6.00 -19.50
N GLY A 48 -4.87 -4.68 -19.75
CA GLY A 48 -6.11 -3.90 -19.64
C GLY A 48 -6.42 -3.36 -18.24
N ILE A 49 -5.54 -3.54 -17.27
CA ILE A 49 -5.67 -2.98 -15.91
C ILE A 49 -5.20 -1.52 -15.94
N THR A 50 -6.13 -0.60 -16.21
CA THR A 50 -5.84 0.83 -16.45
C THR A 50 -6.23 1.76 -15.29
N LYS A 51 -7.15 1.30 -14.43
CA LYS A 51 -7.63 2.02 -13.24
C LYS A 51 -7.59 1.12 -12.01
N PRO A 52 -7.48 1.69 -10.79
CA PRO A 52 -7.50 0.93 -9.54
C PRO A 52 -8.56 -0.17 -9.52
N GLY A 53 -9.83 0.16 -9.76
CA GLY A 53 -10.94 -0.78 -9.74
C GLY A 53 -10.89 -1.96 -10.73
N HIS A 54 -9.93 -2.01 -11.67
CA HIS A 54 -9.72 -3.19 -12.52
C HIS A 54 -8.91 -4.28 -11.81
N LEU A 55 -8.11 -3.91 -10.83
CA LEU A 55 -7.23 -4.82 -10.14
C LEU A 55 -8.05 -5.72 -9.20
N ARG A 56 -7.79 -7.02 -9.21
CA ARG A 56 -8.49 -7.99 -8.36
C ARG A 56 -7.44 -8.60 -7.42
N PRO A 57 -7.51 -8.33 -6.10
CA PRO A 57 -6.51 -8.82 -5.15
C PRO A 57 -6.41 -10.35 -5.07
N ASP A 58 -7.54 -11.05 -5.24
CA ASP A 58 -7.64 -12.51 -5.20
C ASP A 58 -7.28 -13.18 -6.54
N ASP A 59 -6.96 -12.39 -7.57
CA ASP A 59 -6.57 -12.88 -8.89
C ASP A 59 -5.05 -13.08 -8.94
N ASP A 60 -4.63 -14.33 -9.03
CA ASP A 60 -3.22 -14.71 -9.02
C ASP A 60 -2.43 -14.16 -10.21
N ASP A 61 -3.08 -13.96 -11.36
CA ASP A 61 -2.40 -13.41 -12.53
C ASP A 61 -2.18 -11.91 -12.37
N HIS A 62 -3.13 -11.20 -11.78
CA HIS A 62 -2.94 -9.79 -11.40
C HIS A 62 -1.79 -9.65 -10.39
N ARG A 63 -1.71 -10.55 -9.41
CA ARG A 63 -0.60 -10.59 -8.45
C ARG A 63 0.73 -10.80 -9.15
N LYS A 64 0.84 -11.77 -10.07
CA LYS A 64 2.08 -12.05 -10.83
C LYS A 64 2.54 -10.88 -11.69
N LEU A 65 1.64 -10.12 -12.29
CA LEU A 65 2.00 -8.92 -13.07
C LEU A 65 2.78 -7.90 -12.23
N TYR A 66 2.44 -7.79 -10.95
CA TYR A 66 3.15 -6.94 -10.00
C TYR A 66 4.39 -7.61 -9.43
N THR A 67 4.25 -8.83 -8.89
CA THR A 67 5.34 -9.51 -8.18
C THR A 67 6.42 -10.07 -9.09
N GLY A 68 6.18 -10.10 -10.41
CA GLY A 68 7.19 -10.41 -11.41
C GLY A 68 8.22 -9.29 -11.59
N VAL A 69 7.93 -8.07 -11.12
CA VAL A 69 8.86 -6.93 -11.19
C VAL A 69 9.90 -7.05 -10.09
N THR A 70 11.19 -6.98 -10.46
CA THR A 70 12.29 -7.08 -9.48
C THR A 70 12.15 -6.05 -8.36
N GLY A 71 12.07 -6.53 -7.12
CA GLY A 71 11.93 -5.72 -5.92
C GLY A 71 10.49 -5.41 -5.51
N LEU A 72 9.49 -5.89 -6.25
CA LEU A 72 8.08 -5.91 -5.87
C LEU A 72 7.72 -7.35 -5.49
N GLY A 73 7.47 -7.60 -4.20
CA GLY A 73 7.15 -8.92 -3.67
C GLY A 73 5.74 -9.03 -3.10
N PRO A 74 5.35 -10.21 -2.57
CA PRO A 74 4.03 -10.45 -2.00
C PRO A 74 3.61 -9.42 -0.94
N VAL A 75 4.54 -9.02 -0.06
CA VAL A 75 4.28 -7.99 0.97
C VAL A 75 3.91 -6.64 0.34
N THR A 76 4.64 -6.22 -0.70
CA THR A 76 4.33 -4.96 -1.39
C THR A 76 3.09 -5.05 -2.27
N TRP A 77 2.67 -6.25 -2.67
CA TRP A 77 1.41 -6.50 -3.37
C TRP A 77 0.22 -6.33 -2.43
N GLU A 78 0.28 -6.95 -1.25
CA GLU A 78 -0.70 -6.75 -0.18
C GLU A 78 -0.82 -5.26 0.14
N TYR A 79 0.31 -4.55 0.23
CA TYR A 79 0.32 -3.11 0.44
C TYR A 79 -0.34 -2.31 -0.70
N LEU A 80 -0.06 -2.65 -1.96
CA LEU A 80 -0.71 -2.01 -3.10
C LEU A 80 -2.23 -2.20 -3.05
N THR A 81 -2.70 -3.44 -2.88
CA THR A 81 -4.14 -3.78 -2.90
C THR A 81 -4.91 -3.09 -1.78
N MET A 82 -4.28 -2.92 -0.63
CA MET A 82 -4.79 -2.15 0.49
C MET A 82 -4.95 -0.65 0.16
N LEU A 83 -3.92 -0.03 -0.42
CA LEU A 83 -3.96 1.40 -0.80
C LEU A 83 -5.01 1.70 -1.88
N LEU A 84 -5.33 0.73 -2.72
CA LEU A 84 -6.34 0.89 -3.78
C LEU A 84 -7.77 0.75 -3.26
N SER A 85 -7.97 0.51 -1.95
CA SER A 85 -9.28 0.43 -1.29
C SER A 85 -10.28 -0.44 -2.07
N HIS A 86 -9.83 -1.58 -2.59
CA HIS A 86 -10.77 -2.57 -3.11
C HIS A 86 -11.67 -3.03 -1.97
N ASP A 87 -12.97 -2.77 -2.09
CA ASP A 87 -14.00 -3.28 -1.19
C ASP A 87 -13.81 -4.81 -1.03
N GLY A 88 -13.14 -5.22 0.05
CA GLY A 88 -12.77 -6.61 0.32
C GLY A 88 -11.37 -6.83 0.88
N VAL A 89 -10.38 -5.98 0.59
CA VAL A 89 -9.05 -6.10 1.21
C VAL A 89 -9.01 -5.24 2.46
N LYS A 90 -9.14 -5.94 3.59
CA LYS A 90 -9.16 -5.42 4.97
C LYS A 90 -8.17 -4.29 5.19
N ALA A 91 -8.64 -3.26 5.90
CA ALA A 91 -7.81 -2.27 6.58
C ALA A 91 -6.69 -2.98 7.37
N ASP A 92 -5.48 -2.69 6.92
CA ASP A 92 -4.15 -2.85 7.50
C ASP A 92 -3.97 -3.93 8.57
N SER A 93 -3.23 -4.99 8.20
CA SER A 93 -2.64 -5.93 9.15
C SER A 93 -1.75 -5.22 10.18
N TRP A 94 -1.12 -4.10 9.81
CA TRP A 94 -0.30 -3.26 10.69
C TRP A 94 -1.13 -2.50 11.72
N ILE A 95 -2.23 -1.87 11.32
CA ILE A 95 -3.18 -1.21 12.23
C ILE A 95 -3.85 -2.25 13.12
N THR A 96 -4.29 -3.38 12.57
CA THR A 96 -4.91 -4.48 13.33
C THR A 96 -3.93 -5.05 14.37
N GLN A 97 -2.66 -5.26 14.01
CA GLN A 97 -1.62 -5.69 14.94
C GLN A 97 -1.27 -4.61 15.97
N PHE A 98 -1.16 -3.35 15.55
CA PHE A 98 -0.90 -2.23 16.46
C PHE A 98 -1.99 -2.16 17.53
N VAL A 99 -3.25 -2.10 17.10
CA VAL A 99 -4.39 -2.05 18.01
C VAL A 99 -4.37 -3.29 18.89
N GLY A 100 -4.17 -4.48 18.32
CA GLY A 100 -4.15 -5.72 19.07
C GLY A 100 -3.10 -5.76 20.18
N ARG A 101 -1.87 -5.29 19.90
CA ARG A 101 -0.80 -5.16 20.91
C ARG A 101 -1.11 -4.07 21.92
N ALA A 102 -1.61 -2.92 21.47
CA ALA A 102 -1.98 -1.80 22.34
C ALA A 102 -3.05 -2.18 23.38
N ILE A 103 -3.97 -3.09 23.02
CA ILE A 103 -5.04 -3.54 23.92
C ILE A 103 -4.82 -4.95 24.50
N GLY A 104 -3.68 -5.58 24.21
CA GLY A 104 -3.32 -6.92 24.70
C GLY A 104 -4.25 -8.06 24.25
N ARG A 105 -4.94 -7.92 23.11
CA ARG A 105 -5.80 -8.99 22.55
C ARG A 105 -5.98 -8.86 21.04
N ARG A 106 -6.29 -9.98 20.38
CA ARG A 106 -6.63 -9.97 18.95
C ARG A 106 -7.91 -9.18 18.68
N VAL A 107 -7.92 -8.46 17.55
CA VAL A 107 -9.07 -7.69 17.06
C VAL A 107 -9.31 -8.00 15.59
N SER A 108 -10.59 -7.91 15.17
CA SER A 108 -10.92 -7.91 13.75
C SER A 108 -10.52 -6.57 13.12
N SER A 109 -10.29 -6.55 11.82
CA SER A 109 -9.98 -5.29 11.09
C SER A 109 -11.10 -4.24 11.26
N ALA A 110 -12.37 -4.65 11.24
CA ALA A 110 -13.50 -3.75 11.55
C ALA A 110 -13.46 -3.23 13.00
N GLY A 111 -13.06 -4.08 13.95
CA GLY A 111 -12.85 -3.70 15.34
C GLY A 111 -11.67 -2.74 15.51
N ALA A 112 -10.57 -2.98 14.81
CA ALA A 112 -9.40 -2.11 14.80
C ALA A 112 -9.74 -0.71 14.27
N GLY A 113 -10.44 -0.64 13.12
CA GLY A 113 -10.89 0.63 12.55
C GLY A 113 -11.80 1.41 13.49
N ARG A 114 -12.76 0.72 14.15
CA ARG A 114 -13.62 1.36 15.16
C ARG A 114 -12.80 1.93 16.33
N LEU A 115 -11.84 1.16 16.85
CA LEU A 115 -11.00 1.57 17.98
C LEU A 115 -10.09 2.76 17.62
N VAL A 116 -9.51 2.78 16.41
CA VAL A 116 -8.72 3.93 15.93
C VAL A 116 -9.60 5.18 15.81
N LYS A 117 -10.81 5.05 15.26
CA LYS A 117 -11.76 6.16 15.17
C LYS A 117 -12.14 6.73 16.54
N GLU A 118 -12.48 5.86 17.50
CA GLU A 118 -12.79 6.28 18.87
C GLU A 118 -11.58 6.91 19.56
N ALA A 119 -10.37 6.41 19.30
CA ALA A 119 -9.13 6.99 19.82
C ALA A 119 -8.87 8.39 19.22
N ALA A 120 -9.08 8.59 17.92
CA ALA A 120 -8.94 9.88 17.26
C ALA A 120 -9.89 10.92 17.88
N GLN A 121 -11.14 10.54 18.12
CA GLN A 121 -12.13 11.38 18.79
C GLN A 121 -11.68 11.77 20.20
N LYS A 122 -11.21 10.80 21.00
CA LYS A 122 -10.73 11.06 22.37
C LYS A 122 -9.49 11.94 22.42
N LEU A 123 -8.63 11.84 21.41
CA LEU A 123 -7.41 12.64 21.26
C LEU A 123 -7.67 14.01 20.63
N GLY A 124 -8.88 14.26 20.11
CA GLY A 124 -9.22 15.52 19.43
C GLY A 124 -8.46 15.70 18.10
N VAL A 125 -8.08 14.61 17.44
CA VAL A 125 -7.36 14.63 16.15
C VAL A 125 -8.21 14.07 15.03
N ASP A 126 -7.87 14.42 13.79
CA ASP A 126 -8.50 13.85 12.60
C ASP A 126 -8.20 12.34 12.48
N GLU A 127 -9.22 11.58 12.05
CA GLU A 127 -9.15 10.12 11.92
C GLU A 127 -8.05 9.68 10.95
N LYS A 128 -7.93 10.36 9.79
CA LYS A 128 -6.91 10.02 8.78
C LYS A 128 -5.52 10.35 9.27
N THR A 129 -5.39 11.42 10.06
CA THR A 129 -4.11 11.80 10.68
C THR A 129 -3.65 10.74 11.66
N LEU A 130 -4.53 10.25 12.53
CA LEU A 130 -4.19 9.19 13.48
C LEU A 130 -3.89 7.87 12.75
N ASP A 131 -4.72 7.49 11.79
CA ASP A 131 -4.51 6.28 10.99
C ASP A 131 -3.13 6.30 10.30
N HIS A 132 -2.78 7.40 9.63
CA HIS A 132 -1.47 7.57 9.00
C HIS A 132 -0.31 7.55 10.01
N ALA A 133 -0.49 8.14 11.20
CA ALA A 133 0.54 8.12 12.23
C ALA A 133 0.79 6.72 12.78
N ILE A 134 -0.28 5.98 13.09
CA ILE A 134 -0.18 4.58 13.53
C ILE A 134 0.45 3.73 12.43
N TRP A 135 0.02 3.92 11.18
CA TRP A 135 0.55 3.20 10.03
C TRP A 135 2.06 3.45 9.85
N SER A 136 2.50 4.70 9.89
CA SER A 136 3.92 5.06 9.76
C SER A 136 4.77 4.47 10.90
N TYR A 137 4.22 4.45 12.12
CA TYR A 137 4.87 3.81 13.26
C TYR A 137 4.97 2.29 13.07
N ALA A 138 3.88 1.65 12.66
CA ALA A 138 3.80 0.20 12.56
C ALA A 138 4.60 -0.37 11.39
N SER A 139 4.62 0.31 10.24
CA SER A 139 5.28 -0.13 8.98
C SER A 139 6.80 0.00 8.96
N THR A 140 7.41 0.64 9.96
CA THR A 140 8.87 0.81 10.06
C THR A 140 9.48 -0.21 11.02
N THR A 141 9.45 0.06 12.32
CA THR A 141 9.92 -0.85 13.38
C THR A 141 9.06 -0.80 14.65
N GLY A 142 8.07 0.09 14.73
CA GLY A 142 7.31 0.35 15.95
C GLY A 142 6.65 -0.91 16.53
N LEU A 143 6.12 -1.80 15.69
CA LEU A 143 5.55 -3.05 16.19
C LEU A 143 6.57 -3.97 16.84
N LYS A 144 7.82 -4.05 16.35
CA LYS A 144 8.84 -4.92 16.95
C LYS A 144 9.15 -4.55 18.41
N ASN A 145 8.91 -3.29 18.76
CA ASN A 145 9.18 -2.75 20.10
C ASN A 145 7.95 -2.82 21.03
N MET A 146 6.77 -3.18 20.50
CA MET A 146 5.59 -3.42 21.34
C MET A 146 5.52 -4.89 21.77
N PRO A 147 5.25 -5.16 23.06
CA PRO A 147 5.00 -6.51 23.53
C PRO A 147 3.82 -7.16 22.76
N PRO A 148 3.87 -8.49 22.53
CA PRO A 148 2.84 -9.21 21.80
C PRO A 148 1.51 -9.27 22.55
#